data_AF-A0A7Y9K9P9-F1
#
_entry.id   AF-A0A7Y9K9P9-F1
#
_cell.length_a   1.000
_cell.length_b   1.000
_cell.length_c   1.000
_cell.angle_alpha   90.00
_cell.angle_beta   90.00
_cell.angle_gamma   90.00
#
_symmetry.space_group_name_H-M   'P 1'
#
loop_
_entity.id
_entity.type
_entity.pdbx_description
1 polymer ?
#
loop_
_entity_poly.entity_id
_entity_poly.type
_entity_poly.pdbx_seq_one_letter_code
_entity_poly.pdbx_strand_id
1 'polypeptide(L)'
;MGDEVRTWAADVVRQSAAVALVADLERRGLAAEVIDHGAVRARNPVGEPDVGGPRARALSPGLRQEVVCRTHRGALWWWWVWSGPDRRALSELEPLCPAANTAFAGERIARVLAVPFASSPDAASGGCE
;
A
#
# COMPACT_ATOMS: atom_id res chain seq x y z
N MET A 1 18.30 12.53 27.28
CA MET A 1 19.45 12.11 26.43
C MET A 1 19.40 10.65 25.99
N GLY A 2 19.06 9.66 26.85
CA GLY A 2 19.01 8.24 26.43
C GLY A 2 17.80 7.82 25.57
N ASP A 3 16.64 8.47 25.74
CA ASP A 3 15.41 8.16 25.00
C ASP A 3 15.43 8.71 23.56
N GLU A 4 15.87 9.96 23.39
CA GLU A 4 16.04 10.57 22.06
C GLU A 4 17.00 9.79 21.18
N VAL A 5 18.05 9.21 21.78
CA VAL A 5 19.02 8.38 21.05
C VAL A 5 18.39 7.07 20.53
N ARG A 6 17.44 6.51 21.28
CA ARG A 6 16.71 5.30 20.89
C ARG A 6 15.66 5.57 19.83
N THR A 7 15.00 6.71 19.89
CA THR A 7 13.97 7.11 18.92
C THR A 7 14.56 7.34 17.54
N TRP A 8 15.69 8.07 17.41
CA TRP A 8 16.30 8.27 16.09
C TRP A 8 16.78 6.95 15.48
N ALA A 9 17.34 6.04 16.29
CA ALA A 9 17.83 4.76 15.78
C ALA A 9 16.66 3.90 15.26
N ALA A 10 15.55 3.89 15.98
CA ALA A 10 14.32 3.21 15.53
C ALA A 10 13.76 3.84 14.25
N ASP A 11 13.82 5.17 14.11
CA ASP A 11 13.36 5.88 12.92
C ASP A 11 14.24 5.58 11.69
N VAL A 12 15.56 5.54 11.86
CA VAL A 12 16.50 5.16 10.78
C VAL A 12 16.23 3.73 10.32
N VAL A 13 16.11 2.77 11.24
CA VAL A 13 15.82 1.38 10.89
C VAL A 13 14.45 1.25 10.21
N ARG A 14 13.45 1.99 10.70
CA ARG A 14 12.12 2.06 10.06
C ARG A 14 12.22 2.57 8.63
N GLN A 15 12.96 3.64 8.41
CA GLN A 15 13.16 4.23 7.10
C GLN A 15 13.88 3.27 6.15
N SER A 16 14.94 2.60 6.61
CA SER A 16 15.65 1.59 5.81
C SER A 16 14.73 0.43 5.41
N ALA A 17 13.89 -0.05 6.33
CA ALA A 17 12.92 -1.10 6.04
C ALA A 17 11.87 -0.65 5.00
N ALA A 18 11.37 0.58 5.11
CA ALA A 18 10.43 1.16 4.15
C ALA A 18 11.00 1.27 2.74
N VAL A 19 12.24 1.77 2.62
CA VAL A 19 12.95 1.83 1.32
C VAL A 19 13.13 0.44 0.72
N ALA A 20 13.52 -0.55 1.52
CA ALA A 20 13.68 -1.93 1.06
C ALA A 20 12.36 -2.56 0.59
N LEU A 21 11.24 -2.25 1.26
CA LEU A 21 9.92 -2.71 0.85
C LEU A 21 9.46 -2.04 -0.45
N VAL A 22 9.66 -0.73 -0.60
CA VAL A 22 9.36 -0.01 -1.86
C VAL A 22 10.11 -0.66 -3.03
N ALA A 23 11.41 -0.88 -2.89
CA ALA A 23 12.21 -1.54 -3.92
C ALA A 23 11.71 -2.95 -4.26
N ASP A 24 11.23 -3.72 -3.27
CA ASP A 24 10.63 -5.04 -3.53
C ASP A 24 9.33 -4.95 -4.32
N LEU A 25 8.47 -3.98 -3.99
CA LEU A 25 7.18 -3.76 -4.65
C LEU A 25 7.37 -3.27 -6.09
N GLU A 26 8.32 -2.36 -6.33
CA GLU A 26 8.66 -1.87 -7.67
C GLU A 26 9.19 -2.97 -8.58
N ARG A 27 10.05 -3.87 -8.06
CA ARG A 27 10.50 -5.05 -8.81
C ARG A 27 9.36 -5.99 -9.21
N ARG A 28 8.23 -5.93 -8.52
CA ARG A 28 7.01 -6.70 -8.83
C ARG A 28 6.04 -5.97 -9.77
N GLY A 29 6.42 -4.79 -10.27
CA GLY A 29 5.62 -4.00 -11.20
C GLY A 29 4.56 -3.13 -10.52
N LEU A 30 4.64 -2.94 -9.20
CA LEU A 30 3.75 -2.04 -8.47
C LEU A 30 4.39 -0.65 -8.37
N ALA A 31 3.55 0.39 -8.30
CA ALA A 31 4.03 1.71 -7.90
C ALA A 31 3.95 1.81 -6.38
N ALA A 32 5.07 2.15 -5.73
CA ALA A 32 5.14 2.27 -4.28
C ALA A 32 5.89 3.53 -3.85
N GLU A 33 5.51 4.10 -2.72
CA GLU A 33 6.16 5.28 -2.15
C GLU A 33 6.17 5.21 -0.62
N VAL A 34 7.21 5.81 -0.01
CA VAL A 34 7.22 6.06 1.43
C VAL A 34 6.43 7.35 1.69
N ILE A 35 5.40 7.25 2.52
CA ILE A 35 4.60 8.39 3.02
C ILE A 35 4.98 8.70 4.48
N ASP A 36 4.32 9.69 5.07
CA ASP A 36 4.62 10.19 6.42
C ASP A 36 4.87 9.08 7.45
N HIS A 37 5.86 9.31 8.31
CA HIS A 37 6.26 8.42 9.40
C HIS A 37 6.75 7.02 8.98
N GLY A 38 7.19 6.85 7.73
CA GLY A 38 7.77 5.58 7.24
C GLY A 38 6.72 4.52 6.92
N ALA A 39 5.47 4.95 6.68
CA ALA A 39 4.47 4.09 6.07
C ALA A 39 4.75 3.95 4.57
N VAL A 40 4.34 2.83 3.98
CA VAL A 40 4.50 2.54 2.56
C VAL A 40 3.11 2.42 1.94
N ARG A 41 2.89 3.18 0.87
CA ARG A 41 1.68 3.08 0.04
C ARG A 41 2.06 2.41 -1.26
N ALA A 42 1.30 1.38 -1.64
CA ALA A 42 1.46 0.65 -2.88
C ALA A 42 0.16 0.72 -3.70
N ARG A 43 0.29 0.76 -5.02
CA ARG A 43 -0.84 0.70 -5.98
C ARG A 43 -0.46 -0.14 -7.18
N ASN A 44 -1.46 -0.72 -7.83
CA ASN A 44 -1.28 -1.45 -9.09
C ASN A 44 -1.56 -0.50 -10.27
N PRO A 45 -0.53 -0.08 -11.04
CA PRO A 45 -0.73 0.82 -12.17
C PRO A 45 -1.68 0.28 -13.25
N VAL A 46 -1.76 -1.05 -13.39
CA VAL A 46 -2.64 -1.72 -14.37
C VAL A 46 -4.12 -1.64 -13.95
N GLY A 47 -4.38 -1.46 -12.64
CA GLY A 47 -5.72 -1.30 -12.09
C GLY A 47 -6.17 0.14 -11.89
N GLU A 48 -5.37 1.11 -12.34
CA GLU A 48 -5.80 2.51 -12.38
C GLU A 48 -6.89 2.66 -13.44
N PRO A 49 -8.01 3.35 -13.15
CA PRO A 49 -9.03 3.56 -14.17
C PRO A 49 -8.44 4.36 -15.32
N ASP A 50 -8.89 4.01 -16.53
CA ASP A 50 -8.55 4.74 -17.74
C ASP A 50 -8.88 6.23 -17.55
N VAL A 51 -8.16 7.10 -18.26
CA VAL A 51 -8.10 8.54 -18.03
C VAL A 51 -9.42 9.25 -18.41
N GLY A 52 -10.51 8.91 -17.73
CA GLY A 52 -11.68 9.75 -17.65
C GLY A 52 -11.30 11.06 -16.97
N GLY A 53 -11.96 12.14 -17.37
CA GLY A 53 -11.70 13.48 -16.82
C GLY A 53 -11.76 13.53 -15.29
N PRO A 54 -11.41 14.67 -14.66
CA PRO A 54 -11.21 14.80 -13.21
C PRO A 54 -12.33 14.18 -12.34
N ARG A 55 -13.57 14.16 -12.83
CA ARG A 55 -14.73 13.57 -12.17
C ARG A 55 -14.69 12.03 -12.11
N ALA A 56 -14.18 11.35 -13.13
CA ALA A 56 -14.03 9.89 -13.13
C ALA A 56 -12.93 9.43 -12.17
N ARG A 57 -11.80 10.15 -12.12
CA ARG A 57 -10.73 9.92 -11.13
C ARG A 57 -11.19 10.10 -9.68
N ALA A 58 -12.10 11.07 -9.44
CA ALA A 58 -12.69 11.28 -8.11
C ALA A 58 -13.62 10.13 -7.66
N LEU A 59 -14.23 9.41 -8.62
CA LEU A 59 -15.17 8.33 -8.35
C LEU A 59 -14.50 6.95 -8.27
N SER A 60 -13.35 6.78 -8.94
CA SER A 60 -12.56 5.55 -8.93
C SER A 60 -11.10 5.86 -8.60
N PRO A 61 -10.71 5.97 -7.32
CA PRO A 61 -9.35 6.38 -6.94
C PRO A 61 -8.28 5.27 -7.11
N GLY A 62 -8.55 4.21 -7.87
CA GLY A 62 -7.70 3.04 -8.00
C GLY A 62 -7.62 2.17 -6.74
N LEU A 63 -7.17 0.92 -6.90
CA LEU A 63 -6.89 0.03 -5.76
C LEU A 63 -5.51 0.35 -5.18
N ARG A 64 -5.49 0.77 -3.92
CA ARG A 64 -4.28 1.09 -3.16
C ARG A 64 -4.25 0.32 -1.85
N GLN A 65 -3.05 0.02 -1.39
CA GLN A 65 -2.79 -0.65 -0.13
C GLN A 65 -1.71 0.09 0.66
N GLU A 66 -2.00 0.36 1.92
CA GLU A 66 -1.06 1.00 2.85
C GLU A 66 -0.60 0.01 3.91
N VAL A 67 0.68 0.11 4.28
CA VAL A 67 1.26 -0.58 5.44
C VAL A 67 2.10 0.39 6.24
N VAL A 68 2.15 0.21 7.55
CA VAL A 68 2.98 1.01 8.45
C VAL A 68 3.96 0.13 9.22
N CYS A 69 5.18 0.64 9.44
CA CYS A 69 6.18 -0.05 10.24
C CYS A 69 6.15 0.46 11.69
N ARG A 70 5.76 -0.40 12.64
CA ARG A 70 5.65 -0.04 14.07
C ARG A 70 6.35 -1.05 14.96
N THR A 71 6.82 -0.59 16.11
CA THR A 71 7.39 -1.46 17.14
C THR A 71 6.30 -2.33 17.75
N HIS A 72 6.54 -3.63 17.80
CA HIS A 72 5.72 -4.62 18.45
C HIS A 72 6.61 -5.63 19.18
N ARG A 73 6.41 -5.75 20.50
CA ARG A 73 7.16 -6.69 21.37
C ARG A 73 8.68 -6.60 21.20
N GLY A 74 9.21 -5.38 21.08
CA GLY A 74 10.66 -5.13 20.97
C GLY A 74 11.25 -5.27 19.57
N ALA A 75 10.46 -5.56 18.54
CA ALA A 75 10.89 -5.62 17.15
C ALA A 75 10.02 -4.75 16.24
N LEU A 76 10.53 -4.34 15.08
CA LEU A 76 9.71 -3.66 14.07
C LEU A 76 8.85 -4.67 13.30
N TRP A 77 7.61 -4.28 13.04
CA TRP A 77 6.60 -5.07 12.32
C TRP A 77 5.91 -4.23 11.26
N TRP A 78 5.61 -4.85 10.13
CA TRP A 78 4.66 -4.35 9.15
C TRP A 78 3.24 -4.61 9.63
N TRP A 79 2.40 -3.59 9.51
CA TRP A 79 0.98 -3.64 9.81
C TRP A 79 0.20 -3.18 8.59
N TRP A 80 -0.83 -3.94 8.20
CA TRP A 80 -1.83 -3.45 7.28
C TRP A 80 -2.52 -2.22 7.86
N VAL A 81 -2.78 -1.24 7.01
CA VAL A 81 -3.62 -0.10 7.34
C VAL A 81 -4.94 -0.28 6.59
N TRP A 82 -5.99 -0.60 7.33
CA TRP A 82 -7.34 -0.72 6.79
C TRP A 82 -8.11 0.57 7.06
N SER A 83 -8.82 1.06 6.03
CA SER A 83 -9.71 2.20 6.23
C SER A 83 -10.87 1.78 7.13
N GLY A 84 -11.13 2.54 8.18
CA GLY A 84 -12.32 2.33 9.01
C GLY A 84 -13.61 2.51 8.20
N PRO A 85 -14.76 2.07 8.75
CA PRO A 85 -16.04 2.05 8.03
C PRO A 85 -16.55 3.44 7.63
N ASP A 86 -16.07 4.49 8.29
CA ASP A 86 -16.36 5.88 7.94
C ASP A 86 -15.08 6.73 7.89
N ARG A 87 -15.18 7.95 7.35
CA ARG A 87 -14.02 8.86 7.17
C ARG A 87 -13.43 9.39 8.48
N ARG A 88 -14.08 9.16 9.62
CA ARG A 88 -13.65 9.67 10.94
C ARG A 88 -13.10 8.55 11.82
N ALA A 89 -13.37 7.30 11.48
CA ALA A 89 -12.84 6.14 12.15
C ALA A 89 -11.32 6.11 12.02
N LEU A 90 -10.67 5.77 13.13
CA LEU A 90 -9.23 5.49 13.13
C LEU A 90 -8.96 4.31 12.22
N SER A 91 -7.84 4.34 11.50
CA SER A 91 -7.43 3.19 10.70
C SER A 91 -7.21 1.97 11.58
N GLU A 92 -7.76 0.85 11.16
CA GLU A 92 -7.54 -0.43 11.83
C GLU A 92 -6.18 -0.99 11.39
N LEU A 93 -5.43 -1.49 12.36
CA LEU A 93 -4.10 -2.06 12.12
C LEU A 93 -4.13 -3.56 12.35
N GLU A 94 -3.82 -4.31 11.29
CA GLU A 94 -3.68 -5.76 11.35
C GLU A 94 -2.20 -6.16 11.18
N PRO A 95 -1.65 -7.04 12.04
CA PRO A 95 -0.26 -7.44 11.93
C PRO A 95 -0.02 -8.24 10.65
N LEU A 96 0.96 -7.84 9.83
CA LEU A 96 1.35 -8.55 8.63
C LEU A 96 2.52 -9.51 8.90
N CYS A 97 3.69 -8.96 9.25
CA CYS A 97 4.90 -9.73 9.54
C CYS A 97 5.99 -8.85 10.19
N PRO A 98 7.07 -9.44 10.76
CA PRO A 98 8.27 -8.69 11.14
C PRO A 98 8.84 -7.87 9.97
N ALA A 99 9.34 -6.67 10.26
CA ALA A 99 9.79 -5.71 9.25
C ALA A 99 10.99 -6.20 8.43
N ALA A 100 11.81 -7.08 9.00
CA ALA A 100 12.93 -7.72 8.33
C ALA A 100 12.51 -8.66 7.18
N ASN A 101 11.25 -9.12 7.15
CA ASN A 101 10.75 -10.02 6.11
C ASN A 101 10.07 -9.26 4.96
N THR A 102 10.84 -8.39 4.30
CA THR A 102 10.34 -7.49 3.24
C THR A 102 9.80 -8.25 2.03
N ALA A 103 10.44 -9.34 1.63
CA ALA A 103 9.99 -10.16 0.50
C ALA A 103 8.60 -10.79 0.75
N PHE A 104 8.35 -11.28 1.97
CA PHE A 104 7.04 -11.79 2.35
C PHE A 104 5.98 -10.69 2.39
N ALA A 105 6.31 -9.53 2.96
CA ALA A 105 5.40 -8.39 2.97
C ALA A 105 5.04 -7.97 1.53
N GLY A 106 6.04 -7.81 0.67
CA GLY A 106 5.86 -7.43 -0.73
C GLY A 106 5.02 -8.44 -1.51
N GLU A 107 5.20 -9.75 -1.28
CA GLU A 107 4.37 -10.78 -1.89
C GLU A 107 2.90 -10.67 -1.45
N ARG A 108 2.64 -10.50 -0.16
CA ARG A 108 1.28 -10.39 0.37
C ARG A 108 0.58 -9.13 -0.14
N ILE A 109 1.29 -8.00 -0.18
CA ILE A 109 0.79 -6.74 -0.75
C ILE A 109 0.47 -6.92 -2.24
N ALA A 110 1.38 -7.53 -3.00
CA ALA A 110 1.15 -7.76 -4.43
C ALA A 110 -0.08 -8.64 -4.68
N ARG A 111 -0.31 -9.68 -3.87
CA ARG A 111 -1.51 -10.51 -3.98
C ARG A 111 -2.81 -9.74 -3.73
N VAL A 112 -2.83 -8.83 -2.75
CA VAL A 112 -4.00 -7.97 -2.48
C VAL A 112 -4.26 -7.01 -3.65
N LEU A 113 -3.19 -6.51 -4.26
CA LEU A 113 -3.27 -5.57 -5.38
C LEU A 113 -3.45 -6.23 -6.76
N ALA A 114 -3.34 -7.56 -6.84
CA ALA A 114 -3.44 -8.35 -8.08
C ALA A 114 -4.89 -8.53 -8.57
N VAL A 115 -5.64 -7.44 -8.67
CA VAL A 115 -6.93 -7.43 -9.35
C VAL A 115 -6.67 -7.12 -10.82
N PRO A 116 -6.75 -8.09 -11.75
CA PRO A 116 -7.00 -7.73 -13.13
C PRO A 116 -8.36 -7.04 -13.15
N PHE A 117 -8.42 -5.75 -13.50
CA PHE A 117 -9.69 -5.13 -13.86
C PHE A 117 -10.24 -6.00 -14.99
N ALA A 118 -11.25 -6.80 -14.69
CA ALA A 118 -11.99 -7.50 -15.71
C ALA A 118 -12.44 -6.42 -16.69
N SER A 119 -11.93 -6.48 -17.93
CA SER A 119 -12.47 -5.69 -19.03
C SER A 119 -13.98 -5.87 -18.95
N SER A 120 -14.71 -4.81 -18.56
CA SER A 120 -16.15 -4.87 -18.66
C SER A 120 -16.46 -5.22 -20.11
N PRO A 121 -17.26 -6.26 -20.39
CA PRO A 121 -17.69 -6.51 -21.76
C PRO A 121 -18.41 -5.25 -22.19
N ASP A 122 -17.83 -4.61 -23.21
CA ASP A 122 -18.31 -3.35 -23.74
C ASP A 122 -19.80 -3.49 -24.02
N ALA A 123 -20.56 -2.55 -23.47
CA ALA A 123 -21.99 -2.53 -23.59
C ALA A 123 -22.35 -2.36 -25.07
N ALA A 124 -23.12 -3.31 -25.59
CA ALA A 124 -24.13 -3.12 -26.62
C ALA A 124 -23.90 -1.94 -27.59
N SER A 125 -23.17 -2.21 -28.68
CA SER A 125 -23.56 -1.70 -30.00
C SER A 125 -24.17 -2.91 -30.72
N GLY A 126 -25.49 -3.06 -30.87
CA GLY A 126 -26.37 -2.00 -31.35
C GLY A 126 -26.08 -1.72 -32.82
N GLY A 127 -26.05 -2.75 -33.67
CA GLY A 127 -25.98 -2.62 -35.12
C GLY A 127 -27.10 -3.44 -35.76
N CYS A 128 -28.16 -2.76 -36.17
CA CYS A 128 -29.06 -3.27 -37.19
C CYS A 128 -28.29 -3.27 -38.51
N GLU A 129 -28.33 -4.38 -39.25
CA GLU A 129 -28.65 -4.49 -40.68
C GLU A 129 -28.58 -5.96 -41.12
#